data_AF-A0A968X025-F1
#
_entry.id   AF-A0A968X025-F1
#
_cell.length_a   1.000
_cell.length_b   1.000
_cell.length_c   1.000
_cell.angle_alpha   90.00
_cell.angle_beta   90.00
_cell.angle_gamma   90.00
#
_symmetry.space_group_name_H-M   'P 1'
#
loop_
_entity.id
_entity.type
_entity.pdbx_description
1 polymer ?
#
loop_
_entity_poly.entity_id
_entity_poly.type
_entity_poly.pdbx_seq_one_letter_code
_entity_poly.pdbx_strand_id
1 'polypeptide(L)'
;IGCVDNAAARKAICSAVAQINQHDMQAAWLDCGNRETDGQVVFGNAVALGDLQGAFKLRGRCTRLPVVFQLLPNLMTPLPEEQADHALSCEDLALANRQGLIVNQMVATIAGGYVNNLLSNRLRTFKTSFDLTTMTMHSLPINPVRVAREIAHAPGQPAYTPDIFIELRAKSAGPFVRIH
;
A
#
# COMPACT_ATOMS: atom_id res chain seq x y z
N ILE A 1 5.52 1.04 9.80
CA ILE A 1 5.27 -0.24 9.07
C ILE A 1 4.06 -0.87 9.74
N GLY A 2 3.02 -1.21 8.98
CA GLY A 2 1.80 -1.81 9.53
C GLY A 2 1.65 -3.24 9.07
N CYS A 3 1.83 -4.20 9.99
CA CYS A 3 1.61 -5.63 9.76
C CYS A 3 0.44 -6.09 10.64
N VAL A 4 -0.72 -5.46 10.44
CA VAL A 4 -1.92 -5.70 11.25
C VAL A 4 -2.89 -6.56 10.45
N ASP A 5 -3.68 -7.38 11.12
CA ASP A 5 -4.59 -8.34 10.50
C ASP A 5 -5.97 -7.72 10.19
N ASN A 6 -6.40 -6.72 10.97
CA ASN A 6 -7.78 -6.20 10.89
C ASN A 6 -7.91 -4.78 10.31
N ALA A 7 -9.11 -4.47 9.81
CA ALA A 7 -9.44 -3.17 9.21
C ALA A 7 -9.41 -2.03 10.23
N ALA A 8 -9.78 -2.27 11.48
CA ALA A 8 -9.78 -1.25 12.54
C ALA A 8 -8.37 -0.74 12.84
N ALA A 9 -7.39 -1.64 12.95
CA ALA A 9 -5.99 -1.31 13.15
C ALA A 9 -5.40 -0.57 11.94
N ARG A 10 -5.73 -0.99 10.70
CA ARG A 10 -5.34 -0.24 9.49
C ARG A 10 -5.90 1.18 9.48
N LYS A 11 -7.16 1.37 9.90
CA LYS A 11 -7.77 2.70 10.05
C LYS A 11 -7.04 3.55 11.08
N ALA A 12 -6.67 2.98 12.23
CA ALA A 12 -5.91 3.70 13.25
C ALA A 12 -4.56 4.19 12.71
N ILE A 13 -3.82 3.34 11.97
CA ILE A 13 -2.56 3.73 11.32
C ILE A 13 -2.80 4.83 10.29
N CYS A 14 -3.82 4.70 9.43
CA CYS A 14 -4.13 5.72 8.42
C CYS A 14 -4.45 7.08 9.05
N SER A 15 -5.23 7.09 10.14
CA SER A 15 -5.53 8.31 10.92
C SER A 15 -4.27 8.91 11.54
N ALA A 16 -3.37 8.09 12.08
CA ALA A 16 -2.11 8.57 12.64
C ALA A 16 -1.21 9.21 11.56
N VAL A 17 -1.11 8.59 10.38
CA VAL A 17 -0.37 9.16 9.24
C VAL A 17 -0.98 10.50 8.82
N ALA A 18 -2.31 10.59 8.75
CA ALA A 18 -3.01 11.83 8.42
C ALA A 18 -2.70 12.94 9.44
N GLN A 19 -2.78 12.64 10.73
CA GLN A 19 -2.50 13.58 11.82
C GLN A 19 -1.04 14.07 11.80
N ILE A 20 -0.07 13.16 11.64
CA ILE A 20 1.35 13.54 11.57
C ILE A 20 1.59 14.47 10.37
N ASN A 21 1.00 14.16 9.22
CA ASN A 21 1.16 14.94 8.00
C ASN A 21 0.54 16.35 8.05
N GLN A 22 -0.37 16.63 8.99
CA GLN A 22 -0.93 17.97 9.20
C GLN A 22 0.07 18.94 9.87
N HIS A 23 1.10 18.41 10.53
CA HIS A 23 2.09 19.20 11.27
C HIS A 23 3.42 19.38 10.50
N ASP A 24 3.36 19.49 9.17
CA ASP A 24 4.51 19.59 8.25
C ASP A 24 5.55 18.46 8.36
N MET A 25 5.20 17.37 9.06
CA MET A 25 5.99 16.14 9.09
C MET A 25 5.62 15.25 7.89
N GLN A 26 6.56 14.40 7.46
CA GLN A 26 6.32 13.47 6.34
C GLN A 26 6.28 12.03 6.85
N ALA A 27 5.15 11.65 7.47
CA ALA A 27 4.90 10.25 7.76
C ALA A 27 4.58 9.49 6.48
N ALA A 28 5.27 8.37 6.28
CA ALA A 28 4.96 7.39 5.27
C ALA A 28 4.57 6.07 5.92
N TRP A 29 3.72 5.32 5.24
CA TRP A 29 3.21 4.04 5.68
C TRP A 29 3.57 2.97 4.67
N LEU A 30 4.20 1.92 5.19
CA LEU A 30 4.34 0.64 4.53
C LEU A 30 3.28 -0.31 5.11
N ASP A 31 2.16 -0.46 4.41
CA ASP A 31 1.13 -1.46 4.73
C ASP A 31 1.60 -2.83 4.25
N CYS A 32 1.45 -3.83 5.11
CA CYS A 32 1.80 -5.21 4.87
C CYS A 32 0.55 -6.03 5.20
N GLY A 33 0.03 -6.74 4.20
CA GLY A 33 -1.14 -7.59 4.37
C GLY A 33 -1.01 -8.87 3.57
N ASN A 34 -1.66 -9.92 4.04
CA ASN A 34 -1.74 -11.19 3.36
C ASN A 34 -3.05 -11.89 3.65
N ARG A 35 -3.39 -12.82 2.75
CA ARG A 35 -4.34 -13.89 2.95
C ARG A 35 -3.56 -15.19 3.16
N GLU A 36 -4.24 -16.32 3.03
CA GLU A 36 -3.66 -17.65 3.23
C GLU A 36 -2.45 -17.93 2.34
N THR A 37 -2.54 -17.60 1.04
CA THR A 37 -1.48 -17.92 0.06
C THR A 37 -0.98 -16.74 -0.75
N ASP A 38 -1.52 -15.54 -0.53
CA ASP A 38 -1.18 -14.35 -1.29
C ASP A 38 -0.99 -13.14 -0.36
N GLY A 39 -0.35 -12.10 -0.85
CA GLY A 39 -0.21 -10.88 -0.08
C GLY A 39 0.27 -9.68 -0.87
N GLN A 40 0.32 -8.55 -0.17
CA GLN A 40 0.73 -7.27 -0.71
C GLN A 40 1.52 -6.44 0.30
N VAL A 41 2.43 -5.64 -0.25
CA VAL A 41 3.13 -4.58 0.45
C VAL A 41 2.90 -3.29 -0.33
N VAL A 42 2.37 -2.26 0.33
CA VAL A 42 2.06 -0.97 -0.28
C VAL A 42 2.72 0.16 0.51
N PHE A 43 3.46 1.00 -0.20
CA PHE A 43 4.12 2.18 0.35
C PHE A 43 3.43 3.45 -0.13
N GLY A 44 3.00 4.29 0.81
CA GLY A 44 2.31 5.54 0.52
C GLY A 44 2.33 6.53 1.68
N ASN A 45 2.03 7.80 1.38
CA ASN A 45 2.00 8.92 2.33
C ASN A 45 0.90 9.95 2.01
N ALA A 46 0.13 9.74 0.94
CA ALA A 46 -1.07 10.51 0.59
C ALA A 46 -2.29 9.78 1.15
N VAL A 47 -2.96 10.37 2.13
CA VAL A 47 -4.15 9.79 2.78
C VAL A 47 -5.43 10.21 2.07
N ALA A 48 -5.45 11.41 1.49
CA ALA A 48 -6.50 11.89 0.59
C ALA A 48 -6.01 11.95 -0.87
N LEU A 49 -6.93 11.85 -1.84
CA LEU A 49 -6.57 11.97 -3.26
C LEU A 49 -5.99 13.35 -3.59
N GLY A 50 -6.49 14.40 -2.94
CA GLY A 50 -5.97 15.77 -3.08
C GLY A 50 -4.48 15.90 -2.74
N ASP A 51 -3.97 15.07 -1.83
CA ASP A 51 -2.55 15.07 -1.46
C ASP A 51 -1.64 14.64 -2.61
N LEU A 52 -2.17 13.97 -3.64
CA LEU A 52 -1.43 13.58 -4.83
C LEU A 52 -1.25 14.73 -5.82
N GLN A 53 -1.92 15.87 -5.62
CA GLN A 53 -1.79 17.02 -6.49
C GLN A 53 -0.33 17.49 -6.49
N GLY A 54 0.26 17.56 -7.69
CA GLY A 54 1.65 17.91 -7.84
C GLY A 54 2.68 16.89 -7.34
N ALA A 55 2.29 15.67 -7.01
CA ALA A 55 3.18 14.59 -6.55
C ALA A 55 4.38 14.37 -7.50
N PHE A 56 4.20 14.64 -8.79
CA PHE A 56 5.20 14.49 -9.85
C PHE A 56 5.59 15.83 -10.51
N LYS A 57 5.43 16.98 -9.81
CA LYS A 57 5.81 18.30 -10.35
C LYS A 57 7.29 18.40 -10.71
N LEU A 58 8.16 17.77 -9.92
CA LEU A 58 9.60 17.77 -10.14
C LEU A 58 10.01 16.60 -11.05
N ARG A 59 10.74 16.89 -12.14
CA ARG A 59 11.17 15.87 -13.09
C ARG A 59 11.99 14.78 -12.39
N GLY A 60 11.59 13.52 -12.58
CA GLY A 60 12.27 12.36 -12.00
C GLY A 60 12.09 12.19 -10.48
N ARG A 61 11.24 13.02 -9.83
CA ARG A 61 10.91 12.92 -8.40
C ARG A 61 9.41 12.77 -8.15
N CYS A 62 9.10 12.01 -7.10
CA CYS A 62 7.78 11.77 -6.57
C CYS A 62 7.80 12.20 -5.10
N THR A 63 6.86 13.02 -4.67
CA THR A 63 6.78 13.45 -3.26
C THR A 63 5.64 12.77 -2.52
N ARG A 64 4.63 12.29 -3.26
CA ARG A 64 3.40 11.74 -2.69
C ARG A 64 2.97 10.48 -3.44
N LEU A 65 2.62 9.45 -2.68
CA LEU A 65 2.13 8.16 -3.17
C LEU A 65 0.87 7.76 -2.42
N PRO A 66 -0.11 7.14 -3.10
CA PRO A 66 -1.35 6.72 -2.48
C PRO A 66 -1.10 5.68 -1.37
N VAL A 67 -1.70 5.86 -0.20
CA VAL A 67 -1.75 4.80 0.82
C VAL A 67 -2.63 3.63 0.35
N VAL A 68 -2.50 2.48 1.03
CA VAL A 68 -3.20 1.24 0.66
C VAL A 68 -4.69 1.42 0.42
N PHE A 69 -5.37 2.22 1.23
CA PHE A 69 -6.80 2.45 1.13
C PHE A 69 -7.26 3.18 -0.13
N GLN A 70 -6.39 3.95 -0.77
CA GLN A 70 -6.70 4.54 -2.07
C GLN A 70 -6.58 3.53 -3.21
N LEU A 71 -5.85 2.43 -2.99
CA LEU A 71 -5.64 1.38 -3.98
C LEU A 71 -6.55 0.16 -3.77
N LEU A 72 -6.89 -0.12 -2.51
CA LEU A 72 -7.64 -1.28 -2.04
C LEU A 72 -8.68 -0.84 -1.00
N PRO A 73 -9.76 -0.12 -1.40
CA PRO A 73 -10.74 0.45 -0.48
C PRO A 73 -11.49 -0.60 0.35
N ASN A 74 -11.59 -1.83 -0.17
CA ASN A 74 -12.19 -2.97 0.53
C ASN A 74 -11.49 -3.30 1.86
N LEU A 75 -10.21 -2.95 2.04
CA LEU A 75 -9.48 -3.15 3.29
C LEU A 75 -9.93 -2.21 4.43
N MET A 76 -10.80 -1.24 4.15
CA MET A 76 -11.45 -0.44 5.18
C MET A 76 -12.65 -1.16 5.82
N THR A 77 -13.19 -2.18 5.17
CA THR A 77 -14.38 -2.89 5.66
C THR A 77 -13.92 -4.13 6.43
N PRO A 78 -14.28 -4.27 7.72
CA PRO A 78 -13.90 -5.46 8.48
C PRO A 78 -14.52 -6.70 7.84
N LEU A 79 -13.73 -7.76 7.69
CA LEU A 79 -14.22 -9.05 7.24
C LEU A 79 -15.04 -9.75 8.34
N PRO A 80 -15.96 -10.68 8.01
CA PRO A 80 -16.76 -11.39 9.01
C PRO A 80 -15.91 -12.07 10.09
N GLU A 81 -14.77 -12.63 9.73
CA GLU A 81 -13.81 -13.26 10.64
C GLU A 81 -13.15 -12.28 11.63
N GLU A 82 -13.09 -10.98 11.31
CA GLU A 82 -12.61 -9.94 12.23
C GLU A 82 -13.66 -9.57 13.29
N GLN A 83 -14.93 -9.91 13.04
CA GLN A 83 -16.08 -9.57 13.88
C GLN A 83 -16.51 -10.76 14.75
N ALA A 84 -16.12 -11.96 14.36
CA ALA A 84 -16.40 -13.16 15.12
C ALA A 84 -15.43 -13.27 16.30
N ASP A 85 -15.98 -13.42 17.50
CA ASP A 85 -15.26 -13.72 18.74
C ASP A 85 -14.75 -15.18 18.68
N HIS A 86 -13.81 -15.44 17.77
CA HIS A 86 -13.19 -16.75 17.63
C HIS A 86 -12.08 -16.88 18.67
N ALA A 87 -12.47 -17.30 19.87
CA ALA A 87 -11.54 -17.90 20.82
C ALA A 87 -11.05 -19.24 20.24
N LEU A 88 -10.10 -19.18 19.30
CA LEU A 88 -9.42 -20.35 18.78
C LEU A 88 -8.65 -21.03 19.91
N SER A 89 -8.64 -22.37 19.92
CA SER A 89 -7.79 -23.11 20.85
C SER A 89 -6.30 -22.84 20.54
N CYS A 90 -5.43 -23.05 21.52
CA CYS A 90 -3.97 -22.92 21.32
C CYS A 90 -3.46 -23.84 20.19
N GLU A 91 -4.07 -25.02 20.00
CA GLU A 91 -3.72 -25.93 18.91
C GLU A 91 -4.18 -25.40 17.55
N ASP A 92 -5.40 -24.87 17.45
CA ASP A 92 -5.93 -24.31 16.20
C ASP A 92 -5.15 -23.06 15.78
N LEU A 93 -4.76 -22.21 16.75
CA LEU A 93 -3.87 -21.08 16.51
C LEU A 93 -2.49 -21.53 16.02
N ALA A 94 -1.96 -22.65 16.53
CA ALA A 94 -0.66 -23.16 16.10
C ALA A 94 -0.71 -23.78 14.69
N LEU A 95 -1.81 -24.46 14.33
CA LEU A 95 -2.03 -25.01 12.99
C LEU A 95 -2.26 -23.89 11.96
N ALA A 96 -3.14 -22.93 12.26
CA ALA A 96 -3.37 -21.77 11.41
C ALA A 96 -2.09 -20.92 11.23
N ASN A 97 -1.33 -20.72 12.32
CA ASN A 97 -0.04 -20.03 12.23
C ASN A 97 0.95 -20.76 11.32
N ARG A 98 1.04 -22.11 11.39
CA ARG A 98 1.98 -22.89 10.56
C ARG A 98 1.74 -22.70 9.05
N GLN A 99 0.48 -22.68 8.62
CA GLN A 99 0.14 -22.41 7.21
C GLN A 99 0.45 -20.94 6.84
N GLY A 100 0.25 -20.00 7.78
CA GLY A 100 0.59 -18.59 7.62
C GLY A 100 2.09 -18.24 7.62
N LEU A 101 2.99 -19.13 8.08
CA LEU A 101 4.41 -18.79 8.27
C LEU A 101 5.12 -18.42 6.96
N ILE A 102 4.87 -19.15 5.86
CA ILE A 102 5.57 -18.90 4.59
C ILE A 102 5.11 -17.57 3.98
N VAL A 103 3.79 -17.33 3.96
CA VAL A 103 3.23 -16.07 3.43
C VAL A 103 3.68 -14.88 4.27
N ASN A 104 3.69 -14.99 5.61
CA ASN A 104 4.19 -13.95 6.50
C ASN A 104 5.67 -13.66 6.26
N GLN A 105 6.50 -14.70 6.09
CA GLN A 105 7.91 -14.54 5.78
C GLN A 105 8.12 -13.87 4.42
N MET A 106 7.30 -14.18 3.42
CA MET A 106 7.37 -13.53 2.11
C MET A 106 6.98 -12.05 2.18
N VAL A 107 5.89 -11.71 2.89
CA VAL A 107 5.52 -10.31 3.15
C VAL A 107 6.65 -9.57 3.86
N ALA A 108 7.21 -10.14 4.93
CA ALA A 108 8.29 -9.53 5.69
C ALA A 108 9.56 -9.31 4.83
N THR A 109 9.87 -10.28 3.96
CA THR A 109 11.01 -10.18 3.03
C THR A 109 10.82 -9.05 2.02
N ILE A 110 9.62 -8.94 1.44
CA ILE A 110 9.29 -7.84 0.51
C ILE A 110 9.33 -6.50 1.26
N ALA A 111 8.74 -6.42 2.45
CA ALA A 111 8.74 -5.22 3.27
C ALA A 111 10.16 -4.76 3.63
N GLY A 112 11.04 -5.69 4.02
CA GLY A 112 12.46 -5.42 4.24
C GLY A 112 13.15 -4.88 2.99
N GLY A 113 12.82 -5.42 1.82
CA GLY A 113 13.28 -4.89 0.53
C GLY A 113 12.84 -3.45 0.28
N TYR A 114 11.58 -3.10 0.58
CA TYR A 114 11.07 -1.73 0.49
C TYR A 114 11.82 -0.79 1.44
N VAL A 115 12.00 -1.18 2.70
CA VAL A 115 12.74 -0.40 3.70
C VAL A 115 14.18 -0.18 3.26
N ASN A 116 14.88 -1.23 2.84
CA ASN A 116 16.26 -1.12 2.37
C ASN A 116 16.39 -0.20 1.15
N ASN A 117 15.47 -0.33 0.18
CA ASN A 117 15.44 0.52 -1.00
C ASN A 117 15.08 1.96 -0.68
N LEU A 118 14.20 2.21 0.29
CA LEU A 118 13.87 3.55 0.76
C LEU A 118 15.08 4.22 1.41
N LEU A 119 15.71 3.55 2.39
CA LEU A 119 16.88 4.06 3.10
C LEU A 119 18.09 4.28 2.18
N SER A 120 18.19 3.49 1.11
CA SER A 120 19.27 3.63 0.11
C SER A 120 18.94 4.59 -1.05
N ASN A 121 17.80 5.30 -1.01
CA ASN A 121 17.31 6.15 -2.12
C ASN A 121 17.18 5.43 -3.47
N ARG A 122 16.84 4.13 -3.42
CA ARG A 122 16.66 3.22 -4.55
C ARG A 122 15.23 2.73 -4.71
N LEU A 123 14.28 3.23 -3.93
CA LEU A 123 12.88 2.86 -4.11
C LEU A 123 12.38 3.29 -5.50
N ARG A 124 11.83 2.32 -6.26
CA ARG A 124 11.30 2.50 -7.63
C ARG A 124 9.89 1.98 -7.80
N THR A 125 9.35 1.28 -6.80
CA THR A 125 8.02 0.69 -6.81
C THR A 125 7.27 1.12 -5.56
N PHE A 126 5.94 1.17 -5.62
CA PHE A 126 5.10 1.59 -4.49
C PHE A 126 4.12 0.51 -4.02
N LYS A 127 3.96 -0.56 -4.81
CA LYS A 127 3.12 -1.69 -4.46
C LYS A 127 3.75 -2.94 -5.04
N THR A 128 3.82 -3.99 -4.24
CA THR A 128 4.17 -5.34 -4.67
C THR A 128 3.11 -6.30 -4.18
N SER A 129 2.58 -7.13 -5.07
CA SER A 129 1.67 -8.22 -4.72
C SER A 129 2.26 -9.54 -5.19
N PHE A 130 1.96 -10.62 -4.49
CA PHE A 130 2.40 -11.96 -4.83
C PHE A 130 1.32 -12.98 -4.50
N ASP A 131 1.42 -14.14 -5.15
CA ASP A 131 0.57 -15.31 -4.95
C ASP A 131 1.47 -16.55 -4.97
N LEU A 132 1.49 -17.30 -3.86
CA LEU A 132 2.30 -18.50 -3.69
C LEU A 132 1.66 -19.75 -4.29
N THR A 133 0.36 -19.72 -4.58
CA THR A 133 -0.32 -20.81 -5.30
C THR A 133 0.09 -20.79 -6.76
N THR A 134 0.08 -19.61 -7.40
CA THR A 134 0.47 -19.45 -8.80
C THR A 134 1.96 -19.14 -8.99
N MET A 135 2.68 -18.92 -7.89
CA MET A 135 4.09 -18.53 -7.87
C MET A 135 4.36 -17.24 -8.68
N THR A 136 3.45 -16.28 -8.58
CA THR A 136 3.54 -15.00 -9.29
C THR A 136 3.86 -13.86 -8.35
N MET A 137 4.58 -12.86 -8.87
CA MET A 137 4.87 -11.62 -8.16
C MET A 137 4.84 -10.45 -9.14
N HIS A 138 4.18 -9.37 -8.75
CA HIS A 138 4.02 -8.18 -9.58
C HIS A 138 4.29 -6.93 -8.76
N SER A 139 5.20 -6.08 -9.26
CA SER A 139 5.56 -4.82 -8.62
C SER A 139 5.22 -3.63 -9.52
N LEU A 140 4.66 -2.59 -8.92
CA LEU A 140 4.17 -1.41 -9.62
C LEU A 140 5.19 -0.29 -9.57
N PRO A 141 5.70 0.19 -10.72
CA PRO A 141 6.68 1.26 -10.75
C PRO A 141 6.08 2.60 -10.30
N ILE A 142 6.88 3.40 -9.62
CA ILE A 142 6.59 4.80 -9.31
C ILE A 142 6.71 5.59 -10.61
N ASN A 143 5.58 5.85 -11.22
CA ASN A 143 5.42 6.82 -12.30
C ASN A 143 3.96 7.28 -12.33
N PRO A 144 3.67 8.45 -12.93
CA PRO A 144 2.38 9.07 -12.71
C PRO A 144 1.25 8.36 -13.47
N VAL A 145 1.52 7.77 -14.64
CA VAL A 145 0.55 6.95 -15.39
C VAL A 145 0.15 5.71 -14.59
N ARG A 146 1.13 5.02 -13.98
CA ARG A 146 0.87 3.82 -13.18
C ARG A 146 0.08 4.16 -11.93
N VAL A 147 0.47 5.19 -11.18
CA VAL A 147 -0.26 5.64 -9.99
C VAL A 147 -1.70 6.01 -10.34
N ALA A 148 -1.89 6.82 -11.39
CA ALA A 148 -3.23 7.19 -11.87
C ALA A 148 -4.07 5.98 -12.26
N ARG A 149 -3.47 4.98 -12.92
CA ARG A 149 -4.18 3.79 -13.34
C ARG A 149 -4.64 2.97 -12.15
N GLU A 150 -3.80 2.73 -11.15
CA GLU A 150 -4.18 1.90 -10.00
C GLU A 150 -5.28 2.53 -9.16
N ILE A 151 -5.24 3.85 -8.95
CA ILE A 151 -6.30 4.58 -8.25
C ILE A 151 -7.61 4.51 -9.05
N ALA A 152 -7.55 4.69 -10.38
CA ALA A 152 -8.75 4.64 -11.22
C ALA A 152 -9.42 3.25 -11.29
N HIS A 153 -8.67 2.17 -11.05
CA HIS A 153 -9.20 0.80 -10.99
C HIS A 153 -9.57 0.37 -9.56
N ALA A 154 -9.37 1.23 -8.56
CA ALA A 154 -9.72 0.91 -7.19
C ALA A 154 -11.26 0.85 -7.05
N PRO A 155 -11.82 -0.29 -6.59
CA PRO A 155 -13.26 -0.47 -6.49
C PRO A 155 -13.89 0.52 -5.49
N GLY A 156 -15.00 1.15 -5.88
CA GLY A 156 -15.74 2.07 -5.01
C GLY A 156 -15.20 3.51 -4.96
N GLN A 157 -14.21 3.87 -5.77
CA GLN A 157 -13.84 5.28 -5.92
C GLN A 157 -14.86 6.06 -6.76
N PRO A 158 -15.19 7.32 -6.38
CA PRO A 158 -16.05 8.16 -7.19
C PRO A 158 -15.43 8.37 -8.57
N ALA A 159 -16.26 8.27 -9.62
CA ALA A 159 -15.86 8.39 -11.02
C ALA A 159 -15.22 9.76 -11.39
N TYR A 160 -15.18 10.72 -10.46
CA TYR A 160 -14.80 12.10 -10.71
C TYR A 160 -13.63 12.55 -9.82
N THR A 161 -12.40 12.40 -10.36
CA THR A 161 -11.22 13.22 -10.00
C THR A 161 -10.39 13.53 -11.26
N PRO A 162 -11.00 14.11 -12.32
CA PRO A 162 -10.37 14.19 -13.64
C PRO A 162 -9.07 14.97 -13.60
N ASP A 163 -9.00 16.08 -12.85
CA ASP A 163 -7.85 16.98 -12.86
C ASP A 163 -6.57 16.33 -12.32
N ILE A 164 -6.68 15.58 -11.22
CA ILE A 164 -5.54 14.85 -10.65
C ILE A 164 -5.11 13.73 -11.60
N PHE A 165 -6.05 12.98 -12.17
CA PHE A 165 -5.73 11.91 -13.12
C PHE A 165 -5.14 12.44 -14.43
N ILE A 166 -5.65 13.55 -14.94
CA ILE A 166 -5.14 14.25 -16.13
C ILE A 166 -3.75 14.78 -15.83
N GLU A 167 -3.52 15.45 -14.69
CA GLU A 167 -2.19 15.95 -14.30
C GLU A 167 -1.17 14.80 -14.22
N LEU A 168 -1.54 13.68 -13.60
CA LEU A 168 -0.69 12.50 -13.51
C LEU A 168 -0.43 11.88 -14.90
N ARG A 169 -1.46 11.72 -15.74
CA ARG A 169 -1.29 11.12 -17.08
C ARG A 169 -0.52 12.02 -18.05
N ALA A 170 -0.69 13.34 -17.98
CA ALA A 170 -0.05 14.32 -18.86
C ALA A 170 1.47 14.45 -18.62
N LYS A 171 1.97 14.07 -17.44
CA LYS A 171 3.41 14.10 -17.09
C LYS A 171 4.21 12.92 -17.65
N SER A 172 3.72 12.27 -18.69
CA SER A 172 4.28 11.07 -19.32
C SER A 172 5.46 11.38 -20.25
N ALA A 173 6.59 11.82 -19.70
CA ALA A 173 7.87 11.82 -20.43
C ALA A 173 9.07 11.84 -19.46
N GLY A 174 9.46 10.69 -18.91
CA GLY A 174 10.71 10.58 -18.15
C GLY A 174 10.91 9.23 -17.45
N PRO A 175 12.16 8.80 -17.23
CA PRO A 175 12.47 7.50 -16.63
C PRO A 175 12.07 7.48 -15.15
N PHE A 176 12.04 6.27 -14.59
CA PHE A 176 11.68 5.91 -13.22
C PHE A 176 11.87 7.02 -12.18
N VAL A 177 10.81 7.28 -11.43
CA VAL A 177 10.72 8.41 -10.51
C VAL A 177 11.18 7.96 -9.11
N ARG A 178 12.06 8.73 -8.48
CA ARG A 178 12.51 8.48 -7.09
C ARG A 178 11.53 9.11 -6.11
N ILE A 179 11.22 8.45 -4.99
CA ILE A 179 10.55 9.15 -3.90
C ILE A 179 11.56 10.03 -3.14
N HIS A 180 11.15 11.22 -2.74
CA HIS A 180 11.97 12.20 -2.03
C HIS A 180 11.35 12.63 -0.72
#